data_AF-A0AAN7NBY4-F1
#
_entry.id   AF-A0AAN7NBY4-F1
#
_cell.length_a   1.000
_cell.length_b   1.000
_cell.length_c   1.000
_cell.angle_alpha   90.00
_cell.angle_beta   90.00
_cell.angle_gamma   90.00
#
_symmetry.space_group_name_H-M   'P 1'
#
loop_
_entity.id
_entity.type
_entity.pdbx_description
1 polymer ?
#
loop_
_entity_poly.entity_id
_entity_poly.type
_entity_poly.pdbx_seq_one_letter_code
_entity_poly.pdbx_strand_id
1 'polypeptide(L)'
;MGGDGGAVGRLDMAAARSDAEEAAAGDGGPAAMAAPGRAQVFATVVDTFLEKLVAAGSYQRFANCYRCFYKLQPEMTRSIYDQFISQLQASIKEEIQEVKNEGNLEVLFNSLDRIVEEAKNREEPAWRPSGIPEEDVRSAMVPYLLKHRSYLRKVLKEKEEENRKVAESVLAGRDRIAELQQLIQARKHAWQAISKEQRELITTFKEPQ
;
A
#
# COMPACT_ATOMS: atom_id res chain seq x y z
N MET A 1 28.46 -26.39 32.63
CA MET A 1 28.84 -25.35 33.62
C MET A 1 29.70 -24.36 32.84
N GLY A 2 29.19 -23.23 32.34
CA GLY A 2 28.71 -22.07 33.10
C GLY A 2 29.90 -21.08 33.16
N GLY A 3 29.86 -19.83 32.76
CA GLY A 3 28.88 -18.94 32.14
C GLY A 3 29.65 -17.62 31.98
N ASP A 4 29.57 -16.96 30.84
CA ASP A 4 30.30 -15.69 30.63
C ASP A 4 29.33 -14.52 30.76
N GLY A 5 29.57 -13.71 31.78
CA GLY A 5 28.68 -12.66 32.27
C GLY A 5 28.88 -11.36 31.51
N GLY A 6 27.78 -10.79 31.05
CA GLY A 6 27.74 -9.46 30.46
C GLY A 6 28.02 -8.36 31.49
N ALA A 7 28.84 -7.40 31.10
CA ALA A 7 29.00 -6.12 31.79
C ALA A 7 28.16 -5.06 31.05
N VAL A 8 26.98 -4.75 31.60
CA VAL A 8 26.14 -3.63 31.16
C VAL A 8 26.60 -2.39 31.90
N GLY A 9 27.24 -1.47 31.17
CA GLY A 9 27.60 -0.15 31.65
C GLY A 9 26.36 0.72 31.83
N ARG A 10 26.10 1.07 33.08
CA ARG A 10 25.06 1.98 33.57
C ARG A 10 25.52 3.43 33.37
N LEU A 11 24.71 4.24 32.68
CA LEU A 11 24.81 5.70 32.68
C LEU A 11 23.41 6.26 33.03
N ASP A 12 23.28 6.63 34.30
CA ASP A 12 22.24 7.50 34.81
C ASP A 12 22.48 8.92 34.26
N MET A 13 21.46 9.57 33.68
CA MET A 13 21.43 11.04 33.64
C MET A 13 19.99 11.54 33.76
N ALA A 14 19.82 12.41 34.75
CA ALA A 14 18.58 12.90 35.30
C ALA A 14 17.93 14.02 34.48
N ALA A 15 16.68 14.28 34.86
CA ALA A 15 15.69 15.21 34.31
C ALA A 15 16.12 16.68 34.14
N ALA A 16 15.50 17.34 33.16
CA ALA A 16 15.02 18.71 33.28
C ALA A 16 13.82 18.96 32.34
N ARG A 17 12.69 19.37 32.91
CA ARG A 17 11.55 19.99 32.23
C ARG A 17 11.82 21.49 32.08
N SER A 18 11.39 22.12 30.99
CA SER A 18 10.53 23.34 30.99
C SER A 18 10.24 23.83 29.57
N ASP A 19 9.10 24.49 29.49
CA ASP A 19 8.30 24.91 28.33
C ASP A 19 8.91 26.05 27.48
N ALA A 20 8.53 26.11 26.20
CA ALA A 20 8.28 27.38 25.50
C ALA A 20 7.52 27.15 24.18
N GLU A 21 6.33 27.72 24.17
CA GLU A 21 5.40 27.92 23.08
C GLU A 21 5.93 29.01 22.12
N GLU A 22 5.95 28.75 20.81
CA GLU A 22 6.08 29.83 19.83
C GLU A 22 5.04 29.62 18.71
N ALA A 23 4.00 30.44 18.79
CA ALA A 23 2.97 30.62 17.80
C ALA A 23 3.54 31.38 16.59
N ALA A 24 3.57 30.75 15.42
CA ALA A 24 3.75 31.45 14.16
C ALA A 24 2.38 31.73 13.53
N ALA A 25 1.89 32.94 13.79
CA ALA A 25 0.75 33.52 13.12
C ALA A 25 1.12 33.98 11.70
N GLY A 26 0.22 33.68 10.75
CA GLY A 26 -0.02 34.56 9.60
C GLY A 26 0.69 34.20 8.29
N ASP A 27 0.01 33.43 7.45
CA ASP A 27 -0.07 33.78 6.03
C ASP A 27 -1.53 33.71 5.59
N GLY A 28 -2.23 34.84 5.81
CA GLY A 28 -3.57 35.09 5.28
C GLY A 28 -3.48 35.47 3.81
N GLY A 29 -3.14 34.51 2.96
CA GLY A 29 -3.42 34.60 1.53
C GLY A 29 -4.94 34.67 1.33
N PRO A 30 -5.45 35.45 0.35
CA PRO A 30 -6.88 35.55 0.11
C PRO A 30 -7.41 34.14 -0.11
N ALA A 31 -8.27 33.69 0.79
CA ALA A 31 -9.06 32.48 0.61
C ALA A 31 -9.86 32.69 -0.68
N ALA A 32 -9.29 32.24 -1.80
CA ALA A 32 -9.99 32.08 -3.05
C ALA A 32 -11.29 31.38 -2.67
N MET A 33 -12.42 32.06 -2.88
CA MET A 33 -13.75 31.59 -2.46
C MET A 33 -13.84 30.11 -2.80
N ALA A 34 -13.67 29.27 -1.77
CA ALA A 34 -13.61 27.84 -1.97
C ALA A 34 -14.97 27.47 -2.56
N ALA A 35 -14.94 26.81 -3.71
CA ALA A 35 -16.17 26.32 -4.31
C ALA A 35 -16.95 25.56 -3.23
N PRO A 36 -18.27 25.76 -3.13
CA PRO A 36 -19.06 25.14 -2.08
C PRO A 36 -18.83 23.63 -2.10
N GLY A 37 -18.55 23.06 -0.93
CA GLY A 37 -18.30 21.63 -0.79
C GLY A 37 -19.52 20.83 -1.27
N ARG A 38 -19.32 19.60 -1.73
CA ARG A 38 -20.42 18.80 -2.31
C ARG A 38 -21.59 18.60 -1.34
N ALA A 39 -21.31 18.51 -0.04
CA ALA A 39 -22.34 18.43 1.00
C ALA A 39 -23.23 19.70 1.05
N GLN A 40 -22.65 20.88 0.85
CA GLN A 40 -23.39 22.16 0.82
C GLN A 40 -24.22 22.27 -0.46
N VAL A 41 -23.67 21.82 -1.59
CA VAL A 41 -24.42 21.73 -2.86
C VAL A 41 -25.61 20.80 -2.70
N PHE A 42 -25.41 19.62 -2.10
CA PHE A 42 -26.49 18.67 -1.83
C PHE A 42 -27.60 19.29 -0.96
N ALA A 43 -27.24 19.93 0.17
CA ALA A 43 -28.21 20.61 1.04
C ALA A 43 -28.98 21.70 0.30
N THR A 44 -28.28 22.51 -0.50
CA THR A 44 -28.89 23.58 -1.31
C THR A 44 -29.90 23.01 -2.32
N VAL A 45 -29.59 21.88 -2.96
CA VAL A 45 -30.51 21.22 -3.91
C VAL A 45 -31.76 20.70 -3.20
N VAL A 46 -31.63 20.13 -2.00
CA VAL A 46 -32.76 19.64 -1.20
C VAL A 46 -33.66 20.79 -0.77
N ASP A 47 -33.08 21.88 -0.25
CA ASP A 47 -33.85 23.07 0.15
C ASP A 47 -34.57 23.69 -1.06
N THR A 48 -33.87 23.82 -2.20
CA THR A 48 -34.47 24.32 -3.45
C THR A 48 -35.62 23.42 -3.91
N PHE A 49 -35.48 22.10 -3.82
CA PHE A 49 -36.53 21.14 -4.16
C PHE A 49 -37.78 21.35 -3.29
N LEU A 50 -37.60 21.48 -1.96
CA LEU A 50 -38.70 21.69 -1.03
C LEU A 50 -39.42 23.03 -1.26
N GLU A 51 -38.68 24.09 -1.57
CA GLU A 51 -39.26 25.38 -1.95
C GLU A 51 -40.13 25.26 -3.20
N LYS A 52 -39.65 24.57 -4.24
CA LYS A 52 -40.41 24.36 -5.48
C LYS A 52 -41.65 23.49 -5.25
N LEU A 53 -41.56 22.49 -4.37
CA LEU A 53 -42.68 21.64 -3.99
C LEU A 53 -43.78 22.48 -3.31
N VAL A 54 -43.42 23.31 -2.34
CA VAL A 54 -44.38 24.19 -1.65
C VAL A 54 -44.96 25.25 -2.58
N ALA A 55 -44.15 25.81 -3.47
CA ALA A 55 -44.63 26.75 -4.47
C ALA A 55 -45.67 26.12 -5.42
N ALA A 56 -45.46 24.88 -5.85
CA ALA A 56 -46.40 24.14 -6.70
C ALA A 56 -47.71 23.77 -5.95
N GLY A 57 -47.58 23.47 -4.65
CA GLY A 57 -48.68 23.16 -3.74
C GLY A 57 -49.27 24.39 -3.04
N SER A 58 -49.24 25.58 -3.64
CA SER A 58 -49.61 26.82 -2.95
C SER A 58 -50.98 26.80 -2.29
N TYR A 59 -51.13 27.56 -1.19
CA TYR A 59 -52.38 27.66 -0.43
C TYR A 59 -53.59 27.99 -1.31
N GLN A 60 -53.42 28.83 -2.34
CA GLN A 60 -54.50 29.17 -3.27
C GLN A 60 -55.00 27.94 -4.04
N ARG A 61 -54.09 27.05 -4.47
CA ARG A 61 -54.47 25.81 -5.17
C ARG A 61 -55.17 24.87 -4.21
N PHE A 62 -54.66 24.73 -2.98
CA PHE A 62 -55.29 23.94 -1.94
C PHE A 62 -56.72 24.42 -1.61
N ALA A 63 -56.90 25.71 -1.33
CA ALA A 63 -58.20 26.30 -1.03
C ALA A 63 -59.18 26.22 -2.20
N ASN A 64 -58.68 26.29 -3.45
CA ASN A 64 -59.51 26.09 -4.65
C ASN A 64 -60.04 24.67 -4.79
N CYS A 65 -59.31 23.65 -4.32
CA CYS A 65 -59.80 22.27 -4.30
C CYS A 65 -60.85 22.04 -3.18
N TYR A 66 -60.75 22.78 -2.07
CA TYR A 66 -61.62 22.65 -0.90
C TYR A 66 -62.56 23.85 -0.69
N ARG A 67 -63.14 24.38 -1.78
CA ARG A 67 -63.93 25.63 -1.75
C ARG A 67 -65.10 25.63 -0.77
N CYS A 68 -65.82 24.52 -0.63
CA CYS A 68 -66.97 24.45 0.27
C CYS A 68 -66.55 24.63 1.73
N PHE A 69 -65.46 23.98 2.13
CA PHE A 69 -64.92 24.06 3.49
C PHE A 69 -64.27 25.43 3.78
N TYR A 70 -63.52 25.96 2.81
CA TYR A 70 -62.90 27.28 2.91
C TYR A 70 -63.93 28.41 3.15
N LYS A 71 -65.10 28.35 2.50
CA LYS A 71 -66.17 29.35 2.67
C LYS A 71 -66.80 29.32 4.08
N LEU A 72 -66.83 28.16 4.71
CA LEU A 72 -67.40 27.97 6.05
C LEU A 72 -66.39 28.37 7.14
N GLN A 73 -65.13 27.93 7.00
CA GLN A 73 -64.10 28.13 8.01
C GLN A 73 -62.71 28.37 7.39
N PRO A 74 -62.40 29.61 6.98
CA PRO A 74 -61.15 29.94 6.30
C PRO A 74 -59.93 29.84 7.22
N GLU A 75 -60.06 30.18 8.51
CA GLU A 75 -58.97 30.10 9.49
C GLU A 75 -58.52 28.66 9.73
N MET A 76 -59.47 27.73 9.87
CA MET A 76 -59.17 26.31 10.04
C MET A 76 -58.54 25.71 8.78
N THR A 77 -59.03 26.09 7.59
CA THR A 77 -58.46 25.65 6.31
C THR A 77 -56.99 26.08 6.18
N ARG A 78 -56.67 27.31 6.62
CA ARG A 78 -55.29 27.81 6.64
C ARG A 78 -54.41 27.06 7.63
N SER A 79 -54.91 26.85 8.85
CA SER A 79 -54.21 26.07 9.88
C SER A 79 -53.87 24.64 9.41
N ILE A 80 -54.83 23.94 8.79
CA ILE A 80 -54.62 22.60 8.25
C ILE A 80 -53.54 22.60 7.16
N TYR A 81 -53.58 23.58 6.25
CA TYR A 81 -52.58 23.70 5.20
C TYR A 81 -51.18 23.95 5.77
N ASP A 82 -51.06 24.90 6.71
CA ASP A 82 -49.78 25.25 7.32
C ASP A 82 -49.20 24.05 8.08
N GLN A 83 -50.05 23.29 8.78
CA GLN A 83 -49.65 22.02 9.43
C GLN A 83 -49.20 20.97 8.41
N PHE A 84 -49.96 20.78 7.33
CA PHE A 84 -49.63 19.81 6.28
C PHE A 84 -48.28 20.12 5.64
N ILE A 85 -48.04 21.37 5.24
CA ILE A 85 -46.77 21.77 4.62
C ILE A 85 -45.61 21.63 5.60
N SER A 86 -45.79 22.07 6.85
CA SER A 86 -44.74 21.97 7.87
C SER A 86 -44.37 20.53 8.16
N GLN A 87 -45.35 19.64 8.32
CA GLN A 87 -45.11 18.21 8.54
C GLN A 87 -44.48 17.54 7.32
N LEU A 88 -44.93 17.87 6.11
CA LEU A 88 -44.36 17.33 4.87
C LEU A 88 -42.89 17.73 4.71
N GLN A 89 -42.58 19.02 4.91
CA GLN A 89 -41.20 19.51 4.83
C GLN A 89 -40.32 18.89 5.92
N ALA A 90 -40.80 18.83 7.16
CA ALA A 90 -40.06 18.23 8.27
C ALA A 90 -39.77 16.75 8.02
N SER A 91 -40.80 15.98 7.63
CA SER A 91 -40.68 14.54 7.35
C SER A 91 -39.71 14.27 6.20
N ILE A 92 -39.78 15.02 5.10
CA ILE A 92 -38.83 14.85 3.99
C ILE A 92 -37.40 15.21 4.42
N LYS A 93 -37.22 16.30 5.19
CA LYS A 93 -35.89 16.70 5.67
C LYS A 93 -35.30 15.67 6.62
N GLU A 94 -36.12 15.11 7.51
CA GLU A 94 -35.75 14.06 8.45
C GLU A 94 -35.35 12.79 7.69
N GLU A 95 -36.18 12.30 6.77
CA GLU A 95 -35.88 11.12 5.95
C GLU A 95 -34.57 11.28 5.16
N ILE A 96 -34.37 12.44 4.52
CA ILE A 96 -33.12 12.70 3.78
C ILE A 96 -31.92 12.76 4.74
N GLN A 97 -32.09 13.32 5.93
CA GLN A 97 -31.04 13.38 6.94
C GLN A 97 -30.72 11.99 7.49
N GLU A 98 -31.70 11.11 7.66
CA GLU A 98 -31.51 9.70 8.01
C GLU A 98 -30.72 8.97 6.92
N VAL A 99 -31.14 9.04 5.66
CA VAL A 99 -30.40 8.47 4.53
C VAL A 99 -28.97 9.03 4.45
N LYS A 100 -28.80 10.33 4.72
CA LYS A 100 -27.48 10.98 4.75
C LYS A 100 -26.58 10.38 5.83
N ASN A 101 -27.13 10.13 7.01
CA ASN A 101 -26.41 9.56 8.15
C ASN A 101 -26.11 8.07 7.93
N GLU A 102 -27.08 7.28 7.46
CA GLU A 102 -26.92 5.86 7.15
C GLU A 102 -25.84 5.63 6.08
N GLY A 103 -25.86 6.45 5.03
CA GLY A 103 -24.87 6.40 3.95
C GLY A 103 -23.53 7.04 4.31
N ASN A 104 -23.37 7.61 5.51
CA ASN A 104 -22.20 8.39 5.92
C ASN A 104 -21.75 9.41 4.85
N LEU A 105 -22.74 10.06 4.22
CA LEU A 105 -22.55 10.84 3.00
C LEU A 105 -21.68 12.07 3.22
N GLU A 106 -21.69 12.65 4.43
CA GLU A 106 -20.83 13.80 4.76
C GLU A 106 -19.34 13.44 4.65
N VAL A 107 -18.95 12.29 5.19
CA VAL A 107 -17.56 11.81 5.10
C VAL A 107 -17.20 11.45 3.67
N LEU A 108 -18.11 10.83 2.92
CA LEU A 108 -17.90 10.50 1.51
C LEU A 108 -17.73 11.75 0.66
N PHE A 109 -18.57 12.77 0.82
CA PHE A 109 -18.44 14.04 0.10
C PHE A 109 -17.12 14.72 0.42
N ASN A 110 -16.73 14.80 1.69
CA ASN A 110 -15.45 15.38 2.08
C ASN A 110 -14.26 14.59 1.50
N SER A 111 -14.35 13.26 1.47
CA SER A 111 -13.31 12.41 0.88
C SER A 111 -13.20 12.62 -0.64
N LEU A 112 -14.33 12.79 -1.33
CA LEU A 112 -14.39 13.03 -2.77
C LEU A 112 -13.89 14.44 -3.11
N ASP A 113 -14.24 15.44 -2.31
CA ASP A 113 -13.69 16.79 -2.39
C ASP A 113 -12.16 16.72 -2.28
N ARG A 114 -11.62 15.99 -1.29
CA ARG A 114 -10.17 15.78 -1.14
C ARG A 114 -9.53 15.10 -2.35
N ILE A 115 -10.13 14.03 -2.88
CA ILE A 115 -9.60 13.32 -4.06
C ILE A 115 -9.58 14.23 -5.29
N VAL A 116 -10.62 15.04 -5.48
CA VAL A 116 -10.66 16.00 -6.60
C VAL A 116 -9.60 17.08 -6.43
N GLU A 117 -9.42 17.62 -5.21
CA GLU A 117 -8.34 18.56 -4.90
C GLU A 117 -6.95 17.98 -5.21
N GLU A 118 -6.67 16.75 -4.76
CA GLU A 118 -5.41 16.04 -5.03
C GLU A 118 -5.16 15.81 -6.53
N ALA A 119 -6.24 15.66 -7.31
CA ALA A 119 -6.18 15.38 -8.74
C ALA A 119 -6.25 16.62 -9.64
N LYS A 120 -6.39 17.84 -9.10
CA LYS A 120 -6.60 19.08 -9.88
C LYS A 120 -5.59 19.33 -11.00
N ASN A 121 -4.34 18.90 -10.79
CA ASN A 121 -3.25 19.14 -11.74
C ASN A 121 -3.15 18.06 -12.86
N ARG A 122 -4.05 17.06 -12.87
CA ARG A 122 -4.06 15.99 -13.86
C ARG A 122 -5.14 16.29 -14.90
N GLU A 123 -4.70 16.83 -16.04
CA GLU A 123 -5.61 17.16 -17.16
C GLU A 123 -5.92 15.94 -18.05
N GLU A 124 -5.09 14.89 -17.97
CA GLU A 124 -5.29 13.68 -18.77
C GLU A 124 -6.50 12.86 -18.27
N PRO A 125 -7.24 12.22 -19.18
CA PRO A 125 -8.32 11.31 -18.81
C PRO A 125 -7.82 10.20 -17.87
N ALA A 126 -8.35 10.17 -16.65
CA ALA A 126 -8.03 9.12 -15.70
C ALA A 126 -8.48 7.75 -16.23
N TRP A 127 -7.68 6.71 -15.98
CA TRP A 127 -8.01 5.33 -16.31
C TRP A 127 -9.39 4.93 -15.78
N ARG A 128 -10.11 4.12 -16.56
CA ARG A 128 -11.40 3.51 -16.21
C ARG A 128 -11.32 2.01 -16.48
N PRO A 129 -11.99 1.17 -15.67
CA PRO A 129 -12.06 -0.27 -15.91
C PRO A 129 -12.49 -0.57 -17.34
N SER A 130 -11.69 -1.39 -18.03
CA SER A 130 -11.95 -1.77 -19.43
C SER A 130 -13.16 -2.70 -19.56
N GLY A 131 -13.56 -3.33 -18.45
CA GLY A 131 -14.52 -4.43 -18.43
C GLY A 131 -13.89 -5.80 -18.61
N ILE A 132 -12.56 -5.86 -18.78
CA ILE A 132 -11.78 -7.10 -18.88
C ILE A 132 -10.96 -7.25 -17.59
N PRO A 133 -11.37 -8.12 -16.65
CA PRO A 133 -10.71 -8.25 -15.35
C PRO A 133 -9.21 -8.56 -15.43
N GLU A 134 -8.78 -9.35 -16.42
CA GLU A 134 -7.39 -9.74 -16.60
C GLU A 134 -6.48 -8.55 -16.93
N GLU A 135 -6.98 -7.56 -17.65
CA GLU A 135 -6.25 -6.35 -18.00
C GLU A 135 -6.25 -5.35 -16.84
N ASP A 136 -7.39 -5.19 -16.19
CA ASP A 136 -7.58 -4.27 -15.08
C ASP A 136 -6.74 -4.66 -13.85
N VAL A 137 -6.63 -5.97 -13.56
CA VAL A 137 -5.83 -6.49 -12.44
C VAL A 137 -4.33 -6.46 -12.75
N ARG A 138 -3.93 -6.56 -14.03
CA ARG A 138 -2.51 -6.61 -14.42
C ARG A 138 -1.75 -5.39 -13.90
N SER A 139 -2.30 -4.19 -14.08
CA SER A 139 -1.68 -2.94 -13.62
C SER A 139 -1.42 -2.94 -12.11
N ALA A 140 -2.38 -3.43 -11.32
CA ALA A 140 -2.25 -3.54 -9.88
C ALA A 140 -1.20 -4.59 -9.44
N MET A 141 -1.06 -5.69 -10.18
CA MET A 141 -0.13 -6.77 -9.85
C MET A 141 1.33 -6.49 -10.25
N VAL A 142 1.56 -5.68 -11.28
CA VAL A 142 2.90 -5.40 -11.84
C VAL A 142 3.92 -4.98 -10.78
N PRO A 143 3.65 -4.05 -9.83
CA PRO A 143 4.63 -3.65 -8.82
C PRO A 143 5.11 -4.82 -7.94
N TYR A 144 4.21 -5.72 -7.55
CA TYR A 144 4.54 -6.89 -6.74
C TYR A 144 5.38 -7.89 -7.51
N LEU A 145 5.02 -8.16 -8.77
CA LEU A 145 5.78 -9.07 -9.65
C LEU A 145 7.18 -8.51 -9.94
N LEU A 146 7.30 -7.20 -10.13
CA LEU A 146 8.60 -6.54 -10.31
C LEU A 146 9.49 -6.66 -9.06
N LYS A 147 8.91 -6.47 -7.87
CA LYS A 147 9.61 -6.66 -6.59
C LYS A 147 10.06 -8.12 -6.38
N HIS A 148 9.21 -9.07 -6.74
CA HIS A 148 9.56 -10.48 -6.64
C HIS A 148 10.67 -10.86 -7.63
N ARG A 149 10.58 -10.37 -8.87
CA ARG A 149 11.61 -10.58 -9.90
C ARG A 149 12.97 -10.01 -9.48
N SER A 150 13.01 -8.81 -8.88
CA SER A 150 14.27 -8.22 -8.44
C SER A 150 14.90 -9.01 -7.29
N TYR A 151 14.08 -9.49 -6.35
CA TYR A 151 14.53 -10.38 -5.27
C TYR A 151 15.13 -11.68 -5.81
N LEU A 152 14.40 -12.40 -6.69
CA LEU A 152 14.89 -13.66 -7.25
C LEU A 152 16.19 -13.47 -8.03
N ARG A 153 16.31 -12.37 -8.79
CA ARG A 153 17.54 -12.06 -9.53
C ARG A 153 18.72 -11.84 -8.60
N LYS A 154 18.51 -11.20 -7.44
CA LYS A 154 19.54 -11.02 -6.43
C LYS A 154 20.00 -12.38 -5.87
N VAL A 155 19.06 -13.22 -5.46
CA VAL A 155 19.36 -14.55 -4.91
C VAL A 155 20.08 -15.42 -5.94
N LEU A 156 19.63 -15.39 -7.20
CA LEU A 156 20.27 -16.15 -8.28
C LEU A 156 21.73 -15.73 -8.46
N LYS A 157 22.00 -14.41 -8.50
CA LYS A 157 23.36 -13.88 -8.64
C LYS A 157 24.27 -14.28 -7.47
N GLU A 158 23.74 -14.25 -6.24
CA GLU A 158 24.49 -14.70 -5.05
C GLU A 158 24.85 -16.18 -5.17
N LYS A 159 23.91 -17.03 -5.62
CA LYS A 159 24.15 -18.46 -5.81
C LYS A 159 25.08 -18.79 -6.95
N GLU A 160 25.01 -18.07 -8.06
CA GLU A 160 25.94 -18.21 -9.18
C GLU A 160 27.37 -17.87 -8.75
N GLU A 161 27.55 -16.81 -7.96
CA GLU A 161 28.86 -16.40 -7.45
C GLU A 161 29.43 -17.38 -6.42
N GLU A 162 28.61 -17.89 -5.50
CA GLU A 162 28.99 -18.97 -4.59
C GLU A 162 29.44 -20.21 -5.36
N ASN A 163 28.65 -20.63 -6.36
CA ASN A 163 28.94 -21.80 -7.17
C ASN A 163 30.24 -21.62 -7.97
N ARG A 164 30.49 -20.42 -8.52
CA ARG A 164 31.74 -20.10 -9.21
C ARG A 164 32.96 -20.29 -8.31
N LYS A 165 32.92 -19.76 -7.08
CA LYS A 165 34.02 -19.92 -6.11
C LYS A 165 34.25 -21.37 -5.72
N VAL A 166 33.17 -22.13 -5.53
CA VAL A 166 33.26 -23.57 -5.23
C VAL A 166 33.85 -24.33 -6.42
N ALA A 167 33.41 -24.03 -7.64
CA ALA A 167 33.94 -24.64 -8.86
C ALA A 167 35.44 -24.36 -9.03
N GLU A 168 35.89 -23.13 -8.80
CA GLU A 168 37.31 -22.75 -8.82
C GLU A 168 38.13 -23.55 -7.78
N SER A 169 37.58 -23.69 -6.56
CA SER A 169 38.22 -24.48 -5.50
C SER A 169 38.32 -25.96 -5.85
N VAL A 170 37.30 -26.52 -6.50
CA VAL A 170 37.29 -27.91 -6.97
C VAL A 170 38.31 -28.12 -8.09
N LEU A 171 38.43 -27.18 -9.03
CA LEU A 171 39.44 -27.25 -10.08
C LEU A 171 40.86 -27.21 -9.50
N ALA A 172 41.15 -26.26 -8.62
CA ALA A 172 42.43 -26.18 -7.92
C ALA A 172 42.73 -27.47 -7.12
N GLY A 173 41.71 -28.05 -6.48
CA GLY A 173 41.82 -29.33 -5.79
C GLY A 173 42.13 -30.49 -6.73
N ARG A 174 41.51 -30.54 -7.92
CA ARG A 174 41.78 -31.56 -8.95
C ARG A 174 43.21 -31.45 -9.50
N ASP A 175 43.67 -30.23 -9.76
CA ASP A 175 45.05 -29.99 -10.23
C ASP A 175 46.06 -30.47 -9.18
N ARG A 176 45.80 -30.17 -7.90
CA ARG A 176 46.66 -30.64 -6.81
C ARG A 176 46.69 -32.16 -6.70
N ILE A 177 45.55 -32.84 -6.89
CA ILE A 177 45.50 -34.30 -6.91
C ILE A 177 46.32 -34.86 -8.08
N ALA A 178 46.22 -34.25 -9.26
CA ALA A 178 47.00 -34.67 -10.44
C ALA A 178 48.52 -34.54 -10.20
N GLU A 179 48.97 -33.42 -9.60
CA GLU A 179 50.38 -33.24 -9.22
C GLU A 179 50.85 -34.31 -8.23
N LEU A 180 50.06 -34.57 -7.18
CA LEU A 180 50.39 -35.57 -6.18
C LEU A 180 50.45 -36.98 -6.79
N GLN A 181 49.55 -37.30 -7.73
CA GLN A 181 49.59 -38.56 -8.47
C GLN A 181 50.87 -38.71 -9.28
N GLN A 182 51.31 -37.65 -9.98
CA GLN A 182 52.58 -37.67 -10.72
C GLN A 182 53.78 -37.88 -9.78
N LEU A 183 53.82 -37.20 -8.63
CA LEU A 183 54.89 -37.38 -7.64
C LEU A 183 54.92 -38.81 -7.08
N ILE A 184 53.76 -39.39 -6.78
CA ILE A 184 53.65 -40.78 -6.32
C ILE A 184 54.15 -41.74 -7.40
N GLN A 185 53.77 -41.53 -8.66
CA GLN A 185 54.24 -42.35 -9.79
C GLN A 185 55.76 -42.24 -9.99
N ALA A 186 56.31 -41.02 -9.98
CA ALA A 186 57.74 -40.79 -10.10
C ALA A 186 58.53 -41.47 -8.98
N ARG A 187 58.06 -41.32 -7.73
CA ARG A 187 58.65 -42.00 -6.57
C ARG A 187 58.57 -43.52 -6.74
N LYS A 188 57.41 -44.06 -7.12
CA LYS A 188 57.24 -45.51 -7.38
C LYS A 188 58.25 -46.01 -8.42
N HIS A 189 58.43 -45.29 -9.53
CA HIS A 189 59.41 -45.65 -10.56
C HIS A 189 60.85 -45.60 -10.04
N ALA A 190 61.21 -44.60 -9.25
CA ALA A 190 62.53 -44.52 -8.62
C ALA A 190 62.80 -45.72 -7.70
N TRP A 191 61.83 -46.08 -6.85
CA TRP A 191 61.94 -47.28 -5.99
C TRP A 191 62.07 -48.57 -6.81
N GLN A 192 61.34 -48.69 -7.91
CA GLN A 192 61.46 -49.85 -8.81
C GLN A 192 62.83 -49.92 -9.48
N ALA A 193 63.44 -48.78 -9.84
CA ALA A 193 64.79 -48.73 -10.41
C ALA A 193 65.84 -49.19 -9.40
N ILE A 194 65.83 -48.64 -8.18
CA ILE A 194 66.75 -49.04 -7.10
C ILE A 194 66.62 -50.55 -6.81
N SER A 195 65.38 -51.06 -6.75
CA SER A 195 65.15 -52.50 -6.53
C SER A 195 65.64 -53.39 -7.69
N LYS A 196 65.69 -52.89 -8.93
CA LYS A 196 66.30 -53.60 -10.06
C LYS A 196 67.82 -53.61 -9.93
N GLU A 197 68.42 -52.45 -9.69
CA GLU A 197 69.88 -52.32 -9.46
C GLU A 197 70.35 -53.21 -8.31
N GLN A 198 69.62 -53.25 -7.19
CA GLN A 198 69.91 -54.16 -6.09
C GLN A 198 69.84 -55.65 -6.49
N ARG A 199 68.86 -56.04 -7.32
CA ARG A 199 68.78 -57.41 -7.83
C ARG A 199 69.95 -57.75 -8.74
N GLU A 200 70.33 -56.83 -9.62
CA GLU A 200 71.48 -56.96 -10.52
C GLU A 200 72.79 -57.09 -9.72
N LEU A 201 72.99 -56.25 -8.70
CA LEU A 201 74.10 -56.35 -7.76
C LEU A 201 74.14 -57.71 -7.06
N ILE A 202 73.01 -58.18 -6.50
CA ILE A 202 72.95 -59.49 -5.84
C ILE A 202 73.26 -60.62 -6.81
N THR A 203 72.84 -60.53 -8.08
CA THR A 203 73.21 -61.53 -9.09
C THR A 203 74.69 -61.50 -9.45
N THR A 204 75.34 -60.33 -9.45
CA THR A 204 76.80 -60.25 -9.65
C THR A 204 77.61 -60.76 -8.46
N PHE A 205 77.10 -60.63 -7.22
CA PHE A 205 77.74 -61.23 -6.04
C PHE A 205 77.44 -62.72 -5.88
N LYS A 206 76.44 -63.27 -6.58
CA LYS A 206 76.19 -64.70 -6.72
C LYS A 206 76.80 -65.22 -8.02
N GLU A 207 78.12 -65.25 -8.11
CA GLU A 207 78.78 -66.10 -9.11
C GLU A 207 78.68 -67.59 -8.72
N PRO A 208 78.59 -68.50 -9.70
CA PRO A 208 78.19 -69.88 -9.50
C PRO A 208 79.34 -70.73 -8.92
N GLN A 209 79.01 -71.57 -7.94
CA GLN A 209 79.72 -72.84 -7.72
C GLN A 209 79.03 -73.94 -8.53
#